data_AF-A0A938MW84-F1
#
_entry.id   AF-A0A938MW84-F1
#
_cell.length_a   1.000
_cell.length_b   1.000
_cell.length_c   1.000
_cell.angle_alpha   90.00
_cell.angle_beta   90.00
_cell.angle_gamma   90.00
#
_symmetry.space_group_name_H-M   'P 1'
#
loop_
_entity.id
_entity.type
_entity.pdbx_description
1 polymer ?
#
loop_
_entity_poly.entity_id
_entity_poly.type
_entity_poly.pdbx_seq_one_letter_code
_entity_poly.pdbx_strand_id
1 'polypeptide(L)'
;MVSCQQIGELLSGYIDGELTQGSRQRVALHLDGCATCRKEYDDLVRLRNGVREIDFDELSPSEWSAIMNDLGVRSSRGAGWLLLAGSI
;
A
#
# COMPACT_ATOMS: atom_id res chain seq x y z
N MET A 1 28.29 1.57 -17.58
CA MET A 1 27.28 0.48 -17.53
C MET A 1 26.66 0.49 -16.14
N VAL A 2 25.34 0.60 -16.04
CA VAL A 2 24.61 0.57 -14.76
C VAL A 2 24.49 -0.89 -14.32
N SER A 3 24.71 -1.20 -13.05
CA SER A 3 24.63 -2.58 -12.54
C SER A 3 23.18 -3.04 -12.34
N CYS A 4 22.95 -4.35 -12.35
CA CYS A 4 21.62 -4.92 -12.10
C CYS A 4 21.08 -4.50 -10.72
N GLN A 5 21.95 -4.43 -9.70
CA GLN A 5 21.57 -3.97 -8.36
C GLN A 5 21.00 -2.55 -8.37
N GLN A 6 21.68 -1.62 -9.04
CA GLN A 6 21.22 -0.24 -9.16
C GLN A 6 19.90 -0.13 -9.94
N ILE A 7 19.66 -1.03 -10.89
CA ILE A 7 18.40 -1.07 -11.62
C ILE A 7 17.27 -1.62 -10.76
N GLY A 8 17.51 -2.68 -9.99
CA GLY A 8 16.55 -3.24 -9.03
C GLY A 8 16.02 -2.18 -8.07
N GLU A 9 16.90 -1.36 -7.50
CA GLU A 9 16.53 -0.22 -6.62
C GLU A 9 15.62 0.82 -7.30
N LEU A 10 15.67 0.93 -8.63
CA LEU A 10 14.89 1.89 -9.41
C LEU A 10 13.59 1.30 -9.97
N LEU A 11 13.36 -0.02 -9.88
CA LEU A 11 12.22 -0.66 -10.54
C LEU A 11 10.87 -0.20 -9.98
N SER A 12 10.71 -0.06 -8.66
CA SER A 12 9.44 0.40 -8.07
C SER A 12 9.09 1.81 -8.56
N GLY A 13 10.02 2.76 -8.43
CA GLY A 13 9.80 4.13 -8.92
C GLY A 13 9.59 4.18 -10.45
N TYR A 14 10.18 3.25 -11.21
CA TYR A 14 9.93 3.15 -12.65
C TYR A 14 8.50 2.68 -12.96
N ILE A 15 8.02 1.69 -12.22
CA ILE A 15 6.67 1.12 -12.29
C ILE A 15 5.60 2.14 -11.89
N ASP A 16 5.89 2.97 -10.89
CA ASP A 16 4.98 4.00 -10.35
C ASP A 16 5.07 5.33 -11.11
N GLY A 17 6.09 5.50 -11.96
CA GLY A 17 6.26 6.70 -12.79
C GLY A 17 6.94 7.87 -12.07
N GLU A 18 7.60 7.62 -10.94
CA GLU A 18 8.19 8.64 -10.06
C GLU A 18 9.65 8.98 -10.41
N LEU A 19 10.27 8.25 -11.33
CA LEU A 19 11.65 8.53 -11.73
C LEU A 19 11.77 9.79 -12.58
N THR A 20 12.88 10.52 -12.38
CA THR A 20 13.32 11.55 -13.32
C THR A 20 13.53 10.96 -14.72
N GLN A 21 13.43 11.80 -15.76
CA GLN A 21 13.59 11.37 -17.15
C GLN A 21 14.90 10.59 -17.39
N GLY A 22 16.02 11.06 -16.83
CA GLY A 22 17.31 10.39 -16.96
C GLY A 22 17.34 9.02 -16.28
N SER A 23 16.78 8.89 -15.09
CA SER A 23 16.69 7.60 -14.39
C SER A 23 15.76 6.64 -15.11
N ARG A 24 14.62 7.12 -15.60
CA ARG A 24 13.67 6.34 -16.41
C ARG A 24 14.34 5.79 -17.69
N GLN A 25 15.12 6.61 -18.38
CA GLN A 25 15.83 6.19 -19.60
C GLN A 25 16.89 5.13 -19.30
N ARG A 26 17.65 5.28 -18.20
CA ARG A 26 18.64 4.27 -17.79
C ARG A 26 17.99 2.92 -17.50
N VAL A 27 16.86 2.91 -16.78
CA VAL A 27 16.09 1.68 -16.53
C VAL A 27 15.59 1.07 -17.83
N ALA A 28 14.96 1.86 -18.70
CA ALA A 28 14.44 1.37 -19.98
C ALA A 28 15.52 0.72 -20.85
N LEU A 29 16.68 1.37 -20.99
CA LEU A 29 17.81 0.83 -21.76
C LEU A 29 18.37 -0.47 -21.14
N HIS A 30 18.43 -0.56 -19.81
CA HIS A 30 18.92 -1.77 -19.16
C HIS A 30 17.93 -2.94 -19.30
N LEU A 31 16.62 -2.69 -19.16
CA LEU A 31 15.60 -3.71 -19.35
C LEU A 31 15.62 -4.28 -20.79
N ASP A 32 16.00 -3.48 -21.78
CA ASP A 32 16.16 -3.93 -23.17
C ASP A 32 17.27 -4.98 -23.33
N GLY A 33 18.37 -4.83 -22.59
CA GLY A 33 19.55 -5.71 -22.69
C GLY A 33 19.68 -6.78 -21.60
N CYS A 34 18.88 -6.75 -20.54
CA CYS A 34 19.05 -7.62 -19.37
C CYS A 34 17.79 -8.45 -19.07
N ALA A 35 17.84 -9.74 -19.38
CA ALA A 35 16.74 -10.67 -19.13
C ALA A 35 16.42 -10.82 -17.63
N THR A 36 17.44 -10.77 -16.76
CA THR A 36 17.24 -10.89 -15.30
C THR A 36 16.43 -9.73 -14.75
N CYS A 37 16.82 -8.49 -15.07
CA CYS A 37 16.08 -7.31 -14.61
C CYS A 37 14.71 -7.19 -15.26
N ARG A 38 14.55 -7.67 -16.50
CA ARG A 38 13.23 -7.76 -17.15
C ARG A 38 12.29 -8.72 -16.41
N LYS A 39 12.79 -9.88 -16.03
CA LYS A 39 12.02 -10.84 -15.22
C LYS A 39 11.60 -10.22 -13.88
N GLU A 40 12.52 -9.55 -13.20
CA GLU A 40 12.22 -8.88 -11.92
C GLU A 40 11.16 -7.78 -12.09
N TYR A 41 11.25 -6.97 -13.15
CA TYR A 41 10.23 -5.99 -13.51
C TYR A 41 8.86 -6.65 -13.75
N ASP A 42 8.82 -7.72 -14.54
CA ASP A 42 7.57 -8.43 -14.84
C ASP A 42 6.94 -9.04 -13.58
N ASP A 43 7.76 -9.59 -12.67
CA ASP A 43 7.32 -10.16 -11.39
C ASP A 43 6.71 -9.06 -10.49
N LEU A 44 7.36 -7.90 -10.39
CA LEU A 44 6.82 -6.75 -9.65
C LEU A 44 5.51 -6.22 -10.25
N VAL A 45 5.41 -6.15 -11.58
CA VAL A 45 4.17 -5.74 -12.26
C VAL A 45 3.04 -6.74 -12.01
N ARG A 46 3.32 -8.05 -12.04
CA ARG A 46 2.35 -9.10 -11.71
C ARG A 46 1.84 -8.96 -10.28
N LEU A 47 2.74 -8.77 -9.31
CA LEU A 47 2.36 -8.56 -7.91
C LEU A 47 1.47 -7.33 -7.75
N ARG A 48 1.86 -6.19 -8.35
CA ARG A 48 1.08 -4.95 -8.30
C ARG A 48 -0.33 -5.14 -8.88
N ASN A 49 -0.44 -5.81 -10.01
CA ASN A 49 -1.73 -6.05 -10.65
C ASN A 49 -2.59 -7.00 -9.81
N GLY A 50 -2.00 -8.06 -9.24
CA GLY A 50 -2.72 -8.97 -8.34
C GLY A 50 -3.28 -8.25 -7.10
N VAL A 51 -2.55 -7.28 -6.54
CA VAL A 51 -3.07 -6.44 -5.43
C VAL A 51 -4.22 -5.53 -5.88
N ARG A 52 -4.17 -4.99 -7.10
CA ARG A 52 -5.26 -4.15 -7.65
C ARG A 52 -6.54 -4.92 -7.94
N GLU A 53 -6.43 -6.20 -8.25
CA GLU A 53 -7.56 -7.08 -8.56
C GLU A 53 -8.24 -7.63 -7.29
N ILE A 54 -7.71 -7.32 -6.10
CA ILE A 54 -8.38 -7.66 -4.85
C ILE A 54 -9.66 -6.83 -4.77
N ASP A 55 -10.79 -7.52 -4.94
CA ASP A 55 -12.11 -6.96 -4.73
C ASP A 55 -12.32 -6.80 -3.23
N PHE A 56 -12.31 -5.56 -2.77
CA PHE A 56 -12.76 -5.24 -1.42
C PHE A 56 -14.27 -5.05 -1.52
N ASP A 57 -15.04 -6.00 -1.00
CA ASP A 57 -16.46 -5.81 -0.76
C ASP A 57 -16.62 -4.52 0.07
N GLU A 58 -17.08 -3.46 -0.58
CA GLU A 58 -17.33 -2.19 0.07
C GLU A 58 -18.49 -2.41 1.03
N LEU A 59 -18.17 -2.51 2.33
CA LEU A 59 -19.18 -2.71 3.37
C LEU A 59 -20.33 -1.73 3.15
N SER A 60 -21.54 -2.25 3.18
CA SER A 60 -22.73 -1.43 3.02
C SER A 60 -22.76 -0.34 4.10
N PRO A 61 -23.37 0.84 3.83
CA PRO A 61 -23.55 1.87 4.85
C PRO A 61 -24.20 1.36 6.15
N SER A 62 -25.06 0.34 6.06
CA SER A 62 -25.65 -0.35 7.21
C SER A 62 -24.63 -1.12 8.05
N GLU A 63 -23.67 -1.82 7.42
CA GLU A 63 -22.61 -2.56 8.12
C GLU A 63 -21.62 -1.61 8.79
N TRP A 64 -21.25 -0.51 8.13
CA TRP A 64 -20.48 0.57 8.75
C TRP A 64 -21.15 1.15 9.99
N SER A 65 -22.47 1.38 9.91
CA SER A 65 -23.24 1.90 11.04
C SER A 65 -23.29 0.88 12.19
N ALA A 66 -23.35 -0.42 11.91
CA ALA A 66 -23.39 -1.46 12.93
C ALA A 66 -22.07 -1.55 13.69
N ILE A 67 -20.93 -1.50 12.99
CA ILE A 67 -19.58 -1.49 13.61
C ILE A 67 -19.40 -0.23 14.47
N MET A 68 -19.76 0.94 13.95
CA MET A 68 -19.61 2.20 14.67
C MET A 68 -20.59 2.34 15.86
N ASN A 69 -21.69 1.61 15.85
CA ASN A 69 -22.66 1.57 16.94
C ASN A 69 -22.50 0.37 17.88
N ASP A 70 -21.47 -0.46 17.69
CA ASP A 70 -21.21 -1.59 18.57
C ASP A 70 -20.90 -1.11 19.99
N LEU A 71 -21.53 -1.79 20.96
CA LEU A 71 -21.61 -1.38 22.35
C LEU A 71 -20.24 -1.35 23.04
N GLY A 72 -19.23 -2.05 22.49
CA GLY A 72 -17.85 -2.05 22.96
C GLY A 72 -17.19 -0.66 22.95
N VAL A 73 -17.53 0.21 22.01
CA VAL A 73 -16.95 1.59 21.92
C VAL A 73 -17.71 2.59 22.80
N ARG A 74 -19.02 2.37 23.02
CA ARG A 74 -19.87 3.27 23.82
C ARG A 74 -19.64 3.14 25.33
N SER A 75 -19.09 2.02 25.80
CA SER A 75 -18.90 1.77 27.24
C SER A 75 -17.83 2.64 27.91
N SER A 76 -16.91 3.26 27.17
CA SER A 76 -15.81 4.06 27.76
C SER A 76 -16.15 5.53 28.04
N ARG A 77 -17.23 6.07 27.46
CA ARG A 77 -17.58 7.50 27.61
C ARG A 77 -18.34 7.84 28.89
N GLY A 78 -18.99 6.86 29.53
CA GLY A 78 -19.79 7.07 30.74
C GLY A 78 -19.11 6.67 32.06
N ALA A 79 -18.21 5.68 32.04
CA ALA A 79 -17.59 5.16 33.26
C ALA A 79 -16.58 6.13 33.90
N GLY A 80 -15.95 7.00 33.10
CA GLY A 80 -14.96 7.97 33.60
C GLY A 80 -15.56 9.02 34.54
N TRP A 81 -16.80 9.46 34.30
CA TRP A 81 -17.48 10.44 35.17
C TRP A 81 -17.94 9.85 36.50
N LEU A 82 -18.27 8.54 36.52
CA LEU A 82 -18.61 7.84 37.76
C LEU A 82 -17.39 7.67 38.69
N LEU A 83 -16.19 7.51 38.11
CA LEU A 83 -14.95 7.46 38.88
C LEU A 83 -14.53 8.83 39.44
N LEU A 84 -14.80 9.93 38.72
CA LEU A 84 -14.50 11.29 39.17
C LEU A 84 -15.52 11.82 40.19
N ALA A 85 -16.81 11.52 40.02
CA ALA A 85 -17.86 11.97 40.94
C ALA A 85 -17.87 11.22 42.28
N GLY A 86 -17.27 10.03 42.36
CA GLY A 86 -17.13 9.25 43.59
C GLY A 86 -15.92 9.62 44.47
N SER A 87 -15.18 10.69 44.14
CA SER A 87 -14.02 11.17 44.90
C SER A 87 -14.22 12.55 45.56
N ILE A 88 -15.47 12.98 45.77
CA ILE A 88 -15.83 14.12 46.64
C ILE A 88 -16.67 13.60 47.80
#